data_AF-A0A4S9F8V8-F1
#
_entry.id   AF-A0A4S9F8V8-F1
#
_cell.length_a   1.000
_cell.length_b   1.000
_cell.length_c   1.000
_cell.angle_alpha   90.00
_cell.angle_beta   90.00
_cell.angle_gamma   90.00
#
_symmetry.space_group_name_H-M   'P 1'
#
loop_
_entity.id
_entity.type
_entity.pdbx_description
1 polymer ?
#
loop_
_entity_poly.entity_id
_entity_poly.type
_entity_poly.pdbx_seq_one_letter_code
_entity_poly.pdbx_strand_id
1 'polypeptide(L)'
;MDNPARPSPLACTSCRQKHLKCDASVPACTRCITAGLPCNYTPSRRGYRGAKRPRENDSQPAAAEYHPVYISHGTSVTTLPTQNPTWTSPTAPSLTGSSVQGGSSNGPGNTYGSTPAMSPNQQQPYPTLFHSSPSSELVDEDELVNLFYSNFFSAHPILVPGSLYYVHPYPEYLRQVVRLIGSHYSASVSSDSLRASIDLTGHGNAEQKESSMVQARLLFAIALHARGEAMEAADMMHAAVSLAIEIGMNLRNFATAHGQGNLVQEESLRRTWWELYVMDGYMAALHKRPSFKSNTVHSGVLLPCEEVIYASLGCLPQPPSLEQFDMRLFADEEIQFSSFAYRIEAVRILARVLSVAGTQYEDQVQVVDNALAGWIHGLPQIKADVVNSYNVVDEMLFQGHMIIQCATIYLHLPRSDLLNTLPVTANIVCAERGRHMSPASTQHMHSVKATNASKELANLAAVRVPVQKHTPFFVCGLVLGAIVQLSACSANAGSEQHRDRVTLIIGLLKSLSRNWAISGQVLVQVKKVASEVLQTSNLSSPSVNQQDNTAYDSGISIGNSPSNTSWLSMLNMVENQEFHGLMHLESIYPGSV
;
A
#
# COMPACT_ATOMS: atom_id res chain seq x y z
N MET A 1 29.89 -43.62 7.76
CA MET A 1 29.68 -42.91 6.49
C MET A 1 28.60 -43.68 5.75
N ASP A 2 27.38 -43.16 5.73
CA ASP A 2 26.33 -43.55 4.79
C ASP A 2 25.51 -42.29 4.50
N ASN A 3 25.49 -41.93 3.21
CA ASN A 3 24.90 -40.69 2.70
C ASN A 3 23.41 -40.95 2.40
N PRO A 4 22.43 -40.26 3.03
CA PRO A 4 21.04 -40.45 2.67
C PRO A 4 20.78 -39.83 1.30
N ALA A 5 20.45 -40.68 0.34
CA ALA A 5 20.07 -40.31 -1.02
C ALA A 5 18.90 -39.31 -1.00
N ARG A 6 19.05 -38.21 -1.75
CA ARG A 6 18.00 -37.19 -1.97
C ARG A 6 16.69 -37.84 -2.42
N PRO A 7 15.54 -37.56 -1.78
CA PRO A 7 14.24 -37.97 -2.31
C PRO A 7 13.96 -37.24 -3.62
N SER A 8 13.67 -37.98 -4.70
CA SER A 8 13.25 -37.37 -5.97
C SER A 8 11.85 -36.76 -5.82
N PRO A 9 11.56 -35.58 -6.40
CA PRO A 9 10.31 -34.84 -6.19
C PRO A 9 9.18 -35.35 -7.10
N LEU A 10 9.04 -36.68 -7.23
CA LEU A 10 8.01 -37.29 -8.05
C LEU A 10 7.05 -38.10 -7.16
N ALA A 11 5.79 -37.66 -7.08
CA ALA A 11 4.73 -38.50 -6.53
C ALA A 11 4.56 -39.77 -7.40
N CYS A 12 4.30 -40.92 -6.77
CA CYS A 12 4.05 -42.16 -7.51
C CYS A 12 2.81 -42.01 -8.42
N THR A 13 2.73 -42.87 -9.44
CA THR A 13 1.65 -42.88 -10.44
C THR A 13 0.25 -42.94 -9.82
N SER A 14 0.04 -43.77 -8.79
CA SER A 14 -1.25 -43.90 -8.09
C SER A 14 -1.65 -42.66 -7.30
N CYS A 15 -0.72 -42.06 -6.54
CA CYS A 15 -1.01 -40.81 -5.83
C CYS A 15 -1.21 -39.66 -6.82
N ARG A 16 -0.49 -39.66 -7.94
CA ARG A 16 -0.65 -38.67 -9.01
C ARG A 16 -2.01 -38.78 -9.69
N GLN A 17 -2.49 -39.98 -9.98
CA GLN A 17 -3.81 -40.19 -10.62
C GLN A 17 -4.96 -39.76 -9.70
N LYS A 18 -4.80 -39.91 -8.38
CA LYS A 18 -5.82 -39.56 -7.39
C LYS A 18 -5.67 -38.14 -6.80
N HIS A 19 -4.69 -37.36 -7.28
CA HIS A 19 -4.34 -36.04 -6.73
C HIS A 19 -4.10 -36.03 -5.21
N LEU A 20 -3.42 -37.07 -4.70
CA LEU A 20 -3.10 -37.24 -3.27
C LEU A 20 -1.62 -36.96 -2.99
N LYS A 21 -1.32 -36.51 -1.77
CA LYS A 21 0.06 -36.31 -1.29
C LYS A 21 0.79 -37.65 -1.16
N CYS A 22 1.97 -37.75 -1.79
CA CYS A 22 2.85 -38.91 -1.77
C CYS A 22 4.11 -38.59 -0.96
N ASP A 23 4.50 -39.49 -0.07
CA ASP A 23 5.70 -39.41 0.78
C ASP A 23 6.99 -39.88 0.08
N ALA A 24 6.90 -40.30 -1.20
CA ALA A 24 8.03 -40.69 -2.04
C ALA A 24 8.92 -41.82 -1.49
N SER A 25 8.45 -42.60 -0.51
CA SER A 25 9.19 -43.74 0.04
C SER A 25 9.30 -44.88 -0.99
N VAL A 26 10.49 -45.48 -1.05
CA VAL A 26 10.86 -46.57 -1.99
C VAL A 26 11.04 -47.84 -1.15
N PRO A 27 10.47 -49.00 -1.54
CA PRO A 27 9.88 -49.32 -2.84
C PRO A 27 8.42 -48.88 -3.06
N ALA A 28 7.66 -48.55 -2.01
CA ALA A 28 6.27 -48.10 -2.12
C ALA A 28 5.93 -47.03 -1.09
N CYS A 29 5.12 -46.05 -1.49
CA CYS A 29 4.72 -44.94 -0.64
C CYS A 29 3.75 -45.40 0.46
N THR A 30 3.83 -44.82 1.67
CA THR A 30 3.03 -45.24 2.85
C THR A 30 1.54 -45.31 2.51
N ARG A 31 1.04 -44.33 1.74
CA ARG A 31 -0.37 -44.25 1.36
C ARG A 31 -0.79 -45.36 0.38
N CYS A 32 0.09 -45.75 -0.55
CA CYS A 32 -0.19 -46.88 -1.44
C CYS A 32 -0.14 -48.21 -0.70
N ILE A 33 0.73 -48.35 0.30
CA ILE A 33 0.77 -49.52 1.19
C ILE A 33 -0.55 -49.64 1.97
N THR A 34 -0.98 -48.57 2.66
CA THR A 34 -2.22 -48.58 3.44
C THR A 34 -3.47 -48.82 2.57
N ALA A 35 -3.46 -48.30 1.34
CA ALA A 35 -4.60 -48.43 0.43
C ALA A 35 -4.57 -49.68 -0.46
N GLY A 36 -3.53 -50.54 -0.34
CA GLY A 36 -3.35 -51.71 -1.21
C GLY A 36 -3.24 -51.37 -2.70
N LEU A 37 -2.69 -50.20 -3.04
CA LEU A 37 -2.58 -49.71 -4.42
C LEU A 37 -1.20 -50.02 -5.01
N PRO A 38 -1.10 -50.31 -6.33
CA PRO A 38 0.18 -50.46 -7.00
C PRO A 38 0.95 -49.13 -6.97
N CYS A 39 2.18 -49.13 -6.44
CA CYS A 39 3.02 -47.94 -6.33
C CYS A 39 4.18 -48.03 -7.32
N ASN A 40 4.14 -47.23 -8.39
CA ASN A 40 5.21 -47.18 -9.38
C ASN A 40 5.66 -45.73 -9.63
N TYR A 41 6.98 -45.52 -9.68
CA TYR A 41 7.61 -44.24 -9.99
C TYR A 41 8.16 -44.29 -11.42
N THR A 42 7.51 -43.58 -12.34
CA THR A 42 7.98 -43.45 -13.73
C THR A 42 8.87 -42.22 -13.88
N PRO A 43 10.13 -42.32 -14.34
CA PRO A 43 10.99 -41.15 -14.55
C PRO A 43 10.36 -40.18 -15.59
N SER A 44 10.30 -38.89 -15.24
CA SER A 44 9.72 -37.84 -16.08
C SER A 44 10.59 -37.54 -17.31
N ARG A 45 10.00 -37.53 -18.51
CA ARG A 45 10.67 -37.17 -19.78
C ARG A 45 10.55 -35.68 -20.16
N ARG A 46 10.23 -34.79 -19.22
CA ARG A 46 10.06 -33.35 -19.50
C ARG A 46 11.28 -32.58 -18.98
N GLY A 47 12.21 -32.23 -19.88
CA GLY A 47 13.34 -31.35 -19.53
C GLY A 47 14.68 -31.52 -20.26
N TYR A 48 14.81 -32.34 -21.30
CA TYR A 48 16.10 -32.47 -22.02
C TYR A 48 16.27 -31.36 -23.07
N ARG A 49 16.72 -30.17 -22.65
CA ARG A 49 17.38 -29.20 -23.54
C ARG A 49 18.87 -29.55 -23.58
N GLY A 50 19.38 -29.79 -24.78
CA GLY A 50 20.68 -30.38 -25.05
C GLY A 50 21.85 -29.67 -24.35
N ALA A 51 22.63 -30.46 -23.62
CA ALA A 51 23.96 -30.08 -23.17
C ALA A 51 24.93 -30.07 -24.35
N LYS A 52 25.74 -29.02 -24.44
CA LYS A 52 26.83 -28.85 -25.41
C LYS A 52 27.85 -29.99 -25.26
N ARG A 53 28.28 -30.53 -26.41
CA ARG A 53 29.34 -31.54 -26.55
C ARG A 53 30.67 -31.07 -25.92
N PRO A 54 31.36 -31.91 -25.14
CA PRO A 54 32.80 -31.97 -25.11
C PRO A 54 33.30 -33.07 -26.07
N ARG A 55 34.45 -32.81 -26.68
CA ARG A 55 35.15 -33.66 -27.66
C ARG A 55 35.48 -35.06 -27.14
N GLU A 56 35.56 -35.97 -28.11
CA GLU A 56 36.00 -37.36 -28.07
C GLU A 56 37.28 -37.59 -27.27
N ASN A 57 37.32 -38.69 -26.52
CA ASN A 57 38.43 -39.64 -26.67
C ASN A 57 37.98 -41.06 -26.29
N ASP A 58 38.42 -42.01 -27.13
CA ASP A 58 38.14 -43.44 -27.11
C ASP A 58 38.47 -44.16 -25.80
N SER A 59 37.65 -45.15 -25.42
CA SER A 59 38.04 -46.55 -25.09
C SER A 59 36.88 -47.31 -24.40
N GLN A 60 36.37 -48.35 -25.05
CA GLN A 60 35.53 -49.44 -24.52
C GLN A 60 36.44 -50.60 -23.98
N PRO A 61 35.93 -51.75 -23.47
CA PRO A 61 34.80 -52.07 -22.57
C PRO A 61 35.13 -53.20 -21.54
N ALA A 62 34.21 -53.55 -20.62
CA ALA A 62 33.94 -54.93 -20.07
C ALA A 62 32.83 -54.84 -18.98
N ALA A 63 31.61 -55.36 -19.17
CA ALA A 63 31.14 -56.76 -19.05
C ALA A 63 30.99 -57.27 -17.58
N ALA A 64 29.75 -57.52 -17.14
CA ALA A 64 29.30 -58.78 -16.51
C ALA A 64 27.86 -58.69 -15.99
N GLU A 65 27.13 -59.78 -16.23
CA GLU A 65 25.71 -60.09 -15.99
C GLU A 65 25.38 -60.34 -14.50
N TYR A 66 24.09 -60.29 -14.11
CA TYR A 66 23.30 -61.46 -13.66
C TYR A 66 21.86 -61.09 -13.26
N HIS A 67 20.90 -61.94 -13.66
CA HIS A 67 19.46 -61.92 -13.35
C HIS A 67 19.12 -62.79 -12.11
N PRO A 68 17.90 -62.66 -11.52
CA PRO A 68 17.59 -62.99 -10.13
C PRO A 68 16.99 -64.40 -9.92
N VAL A 69 17.01 -64.88 -8.68
CA VAL A 69 16.29 -66.09 -8.22
C VAL A 69 15.20 -65.72 -7.22
N TYR A 70 14.01 -66.24 -7.48
CA TYR A 70 12.80 -66.17 -6.64
C TYR A 70 12.87 -67.11 -5.43
N ILE A 71 12.26 -66.70 -4.31
CA ILE A 71 11.64 -67.63 -3.34
C ILE A 71 10.27 -67.07 -2.91
N SER A 72 9.27 -67.95 -2.95
CA SER A 72 7.86 -67.76 -2.62
C SER A 72 7.55 -68.45 -1.29
N HIS A 73 6.74 -67.81 -0.44
CA HIS A 73 5.78 -68.40 0.52
C HIS A 73 4.87 -67.22 0.95
N GLY A 74 3.54 -67.25 1.05
CA GLY A 74 2.54 -68.33 1.06
C GLY A 74 1.54 -68.03 2.19
N THR A 75 0.25 -67.84 1.85
CA THR A 75 -0.98 -68.02 2.70
C THR A 75 -1.18 -67.05 3.90
N SER A 76 -2.38 -66.60 4.33
CA SER A 76 -3.76 -67.07 4.20
C SER A 76 -4.79 -65.95 4.43
N VAL A 77 -6.01 -66.20 3.95
CA VAL A 77 -7.24 -65.41 4.00
C VAL A 77 -8.02 -65.64 5.32
N THR A 78 -8.70 -64.62 5.86
CA THR A 78 -9.94 -64.82 6.65
C THR A 78 -10.88 -63.61 6.53
N THR A 79 -12.19 -63.89 6.49
CA THR A 79 -13.32 -63.07 6.05
C THR A 79 -14.26 -62.60 7.18
N LEU A 80 -14.77 -61.35 7.06
CA LEU A 80 -16.06 -60.76 7.54
C LEU A 80 -16.35 -60.59 9.06
N PRO A 81 -17.35 -59.76 9.52
CA PRO A 81 -18.32 -58.92 8.79
C PRO A 81 -18.51 -57.44 9.26
N THR A 82 -19.27 -56.74 8.43
CA THR A 82 -19.89 -55.40 8.43
C THR A 82 -20.74 -55.03 9.67
N GLN A 83 -20.66 -53.78 10.16
CA GLN A 83 -21.77 -53.02 10.76
C GLN A 83 -21.59 -51.49 10.57
N ASN A 84 -22.64 -50.83 10.06
CA ASN A 84 -22.82 -49.38 10.01
C ASN A 84 -23.40 -48.84 11.32
N PRO A 85 -23.26 -47.54 11.61
CA PRO A 85 -24.45 -46.78 12.01
C PRO A 85 -24.58 -45.40 11.33
N THR A 86 -25.84 -45.01 11.12
CA THR A 86 -26.35 -43.72 10.65
C THR A 86 -26.72 -42.79 11.83
N TRP A 87 -27.18 -41.58 11.47
CA TRP A 87 -27.87 -40.51 12.25
C TRP A 87 -26.98 -39.34 12.70
N THR A 88 -27.35 -38.05 12.69
CA THR A 88 -28.28 -37.12 11.97
C THR A 88 -28.09 -35.76 12.68
N SER A 89 -28.29 -34.64 11.98
CA SER A 89 -28.19 -33.25 12.49
C SER A 89 -29.34 -32.82 13.42
N PRO A 90 -29.17 -31.80 14.29
CA PRO A 90 -30.27 -31.12 14.99
C PRO A 90 -30.59 -29.71 14.44
N THR A 91 -31.90 -29.41 14.40
CA THR A 91 -32.53 -28.11 14.14
C THR A 91 -33.20 -27.58 15.42
N ALA A 92 -33.37 -26.26 15.51
CA ALA A 92 -33.85 -25.47 16.65
C ALA A 92 -35.27 -25.79 17.18
N PRO A 93 -35.61 -25.40 18.43
CA PRO A 93 -36.98 -25.38 18.93
C PRO A 93 -37.59 -23.97 19.02
N SER A 94 -38.89 -23.89 18.76
CA SER A 94 -39.83 -22.80 19.09
C SER A 94 -40.93 -23.36 19.99
N LEU A 95 -41.45 -22.56 20.94
CA LEU A 95 -42.69 -22.85 21.66
C LEU A 95 -43.56 -21.57 21.84
N THR A 96 -44.85 -21.79 21.60
CA THR A 96 -46.09 -20.99 21.72
C THR A 96 -46.36 -20.52 23.17
N GLY A 97 -47.16 -19.50 23.54
CA GLY A 97 -48.37 -18.90 22.96
C GLY A 97 -49.59 -19.20 23.86
N SER A 98 -50.16 -18.21 24.57
CA SER A 98 -51.53 -18.25 25.15
C SER A 98 -52.06 -16.84 25.45
N SER A 99 -53.32 -16.62 25.09
CA SER A 99 -54.10 -15.38 25.15
C SER A 99 -55.38 -15.61 25.98
N VAL A 100 -55.88 -14.56 26.66
CA VAL A 100 -57.24 -14.50 27.24
C VAL A 100 -57.84 -13.10 27.02
N GLN A 101 -59.09 -13.07 26.58
CA GLN A 101 -59.91 -11.89 26.22
C GLN A 101 -60.68 -11.29 27.42
N GLY A 102 -60.86 -9.95 27.38
CA GLY A 102 -62.16 -9.24 27.33
C GLY A 102 -63.17 -9.28 28.50
N GLY A 103 -63.60 -8.09 28.96
CA GLY A 103 -64.87 -7.89 29.68
C GLY A 103 -65.07 -6.47 30.24
N SER A 104 -66.08 -5.74 29.75
CA SER A 104 -66.56 -4.43 30.24
C SER A 104 -67.84 -4.58 31.08
N SER A 105 -68.06 -3.72 32.11
CA SER A 105 -69.38 -3.16 32.48
C SER A 105 -69.39 -2.24 33.73
N ASN A 106 -70.07 -1.09 33.57
CA ASN A 106 -70.92 -0.30 34.51
C ASN A 106 -70.33 0.65 35.61
N GLY A 107 -70.79 1.92 35.60
CA GLY A 107 -70.44 3.10 36.44
C GLY A 107 -71.16 3.20 37.81
N PRO A 108 -71.62 4.38 38.34
CA PRO A 108 -71.55 5.80 37.91
C PRO A 108 -71.22 6.86 39.03
N GLY A 109 -71.22 8.18 38.68
CA GLY A 109 -71.37 9.36 39.58
C GLY A 109 -70.16 10.30 39.62
N ASN A 110 -70.20 11.64 39.57
CA ASN A 110 -71.28 12.64 39.65
C ASN A 110 -70.78 13.98 39.03
N THR A 111 -71.72 14.74 38.43
CA THR A 111 -71.91 16.23 38.36
C THR A 111 -70.82 17.17 38.93
N TYR A 112 -70.46 18.34 38.37
CA TYR A 112 -71.16 19.50 37.77
C TYR A 112 -70.17 20.19 36.79
N GLY A 113 -70.46 20.85 35.67
CA GLY A 113 -71.54 21.79 35.34
C GLY A 113 -71.03 23.24 35.40
N SER A 114 -70.65 23.84 34.25
CA SER A 114 -70.91 25.24 33.82
C SER A 114 -69.85 25.82 32.87
N THR A 115 -70.26 26.12 31.63
CA THR A 115 -69.73 27.20 30.78
C THR A 115 -70.59 28.46 30.96
N PRO A 116 -70.07 29.69 30.75
CA PRO A 116 -70.32 30.36 29.47
C PRO A 116 -69.17 31.26 28.96
N ALA A 117 -69.42 31.83 27.78
CA ALA A 117 -68.48 32.28 26.75
C ALA A 117 -68.17 33.80 26.71
N MET A 118 -67.34 34.16 25.70
CA MET A 118 -67.04 35.48 25.07
C MET A 118 -65.90 36.28 25.76
N SER A 119 -64.87 36.84 25.10
CA SER A 119 -64.66 37.30 23.70
C SER A 119 -63.12 37.51 23.44
N PRO A 120 -62.66 38.00 22.26
CA PRO A 120 -61.51 37.45 21.53
C PRO A 120 -60.17 38.22 21.65
N ASN A 121 -59.17 37.68 20.93
CA ASN A 121 -57.96 38.31 20.37
C ASN A 121 -56.63 38.03 21.10
N GLN A 122 -55.84 37.11 20.55
CA GLN A 122 -54.49 37.41 20.02
C GLN A 122 -53.92 36.19 19.28
N GLN A 123 -53.49 36.43 18.05
CA GLN A 123 -52.83 35.50 17.14
C GLN A 123 -51.47 35.08 17.69
N GLN A 124 -51.12 33.78 17.62
CA GLN A 124 -49.75 33.28 17.39
C GLN A 124 -49.82 31.86 16.79
N PRO A 125 -49.01 31.54 15.74
CA PRO A 125 -49.08 30.29 15.00
C PRO A 125 -48.35 29.13 15.72
N TYR A 126 -48.96 27.95 15.68
CA TYR A 126 -48.42 26.67 16.15
C TYR A 126 -47.12 26.29 15.41
N PRO A 127 -46.08 25.79 16.09
CA PRO A 127 -45.07 24.95 15.45
C PRO A 127 -45.62 23.52 15.36
N THR A 128 -45.81 23.05 14.13
CA THR A 128 -45.93 21.63 13.82
C THR A 128 -44.66 20.90 14.27
N LEU A 129 -44.78 20.10 15.33
CA LEU A 129 -43.79 19.08 15.68
C LEU A 129 -43.75 18.02 14.58
N PHE A 130 -42.83 18.18 13.64
CA PHE A 130 -42.30 17.03 12.91
C PHE A 130 -41.25 16.37 13.80
N HIS A 131 -41.62 15.21 14.35
CA HIS A 131 -40.68 14.25 14.92
C HIS A 131 -39.78 13.76 13.77
N SER A 132 -38.55 14.28 13.69
CA SER A 132 -37.49 13.63 12.94
C SER A 132 -37.14 12.32 13.67
N SER A 133 -37.28 11.20 12.97
CA SER A 133 -36.93 9.89 13.51
C SER A 133 -35.41 9.78 13.70
N PRO A 134 -34.89 9.23 14.82
CA PRO A 134 -33.44 9.06 15.05
C PRO A 134 -32.79 7.99 14.14
N SER A 135 -33.56 7.34 13.27
CA SER A 135 -33.13 6.17 12.51
C SER A 135 -32.32 6.49 11.25
N SER A 136 -32.42 7.70 10.70
CA SER A 136 -31.73 8.02 9.44
C SER A 136 -30.26 8.37 9.64
N GLU A 137 -29.90 9.07 10.73
CA GLU A 137 -28.52 9.47 11.00
C GLU A 137 -27.65 8.27 11.42
N LEU A 138 -28.20 7.36 12.24
CA LEU A 138 -27.47 6.16 12.68
C LEU A 138 -27.17 5.18 11.55
N VAL A 139 -28.08 5.04 10.57
CA VAL A 139 -27.89 4.18 9.40
C VAL A 139 -26.81 4.77 8.47
N ASP A 140 -26.72 6.10 8.38
CA ASP A 140 -25.68 6.78 7.61
C ASP A 140 -24.30 6.60 8.27
N GLU A 141 -24.21 6.69 9.60
CA GLU A 141 -22.94 6.44 10.31
C GLU A 141 -22.38 5.04 10.07
N ASP A 142 -23.21 4.00 10.19
CA ASP A 142 -22.79 2.62 10.02
C ASP A 142 -22.33 2.32 8.59
N GLU A 143 -23.02 2.89 7.60
CA GLU A 143 -22.62 2.78 6.20
C GLU A 143 -21.22 3.39 5.98
N LEU A 144 -21.00 4.62 6.46
CA LEU A 144 -19.72 5.33 6.28
C LEU A 144 -18.56 4.61 6.97
N VAL A 145 -18.76 4.11 8.19
CA VAL A 145 -17.74 3.33 8.91
C VAL A 145 -17.41 2.04 8.15
N ASN A 146 -18.41 1.33 7.64
CA ASN A 146 -18.20 0.11 6.85
C ASN A 146 -17.43 0.40 5.55
N LEU A 147 -17.71 1.52 4.90
CA LEU A 147 -17.00 1.97 3.71
C LEU A 147 -15.53 2.31 4.01
N PHE A 148 -15.24 2.93 5.15
CA PHE A 148 -13.88 3.16 5.63
C PHE A 148 -13.11 1.84 5.81
N TYR A 149 -13.67 0.87 6.54
CA TYR A 149 -13.01 -0.42 6.76
C TYR A 149 -12.85 -1.26 5.49
N SER A 150 -13.78 -1.14 4.55
CA SER A 150 -13.78 -1.94 3.31
C SER A 150 -12.82 -1.41 2.24
N ASN A 151 -12.48 -0.11 2.27
CA ASN A 151 -11.77 0.56 1.18
C ASN A 151 -10.52 1.33 1.60
N PHE A 152 -10.38 1.74 2.87
CA PHE A 152 -9.27 2.58 3.32
C PHE A 152 -8.42 1.95 4.41
N PHE A 153 -9.05 1.26 5.37
CA PHE A 153 -8.38 0.73 6.55
C PHE A 153 -7.18 -0.19 6.22
N SER A 154 -7.28 -1.05 5.21
CA SER A 154 -6.19 -1.95 4.83
C SER A 154 -4.91 -1.22 4.43
N ALA A 155 -5.02 0.01 3.92
CA ALA A 155 -3.89 0.84 3.54
C ALA A 155 -3.29 1.64 4.71
N HIS A 156 -4.08 1.88 5.75
CA HIS A 156 -3.73 2.69 6.92
C HIS A 156 -4.29 2.08 8.23
N PRO A 157 -3.86 0.86 8.63
CA PRO A 157 -4.51 0.06 9.66
C PRO A 157 -4.10 0.47 11.08
N ILE A 158 -4.37 1.72 11.46
CA ILE A 158 -3.94 2.29 12.76
C ILE A 158 -5.00 2.18 13.86
N LEU A 159 -6.27 1.95 13.50
CA LEU A 159 -7.38 1.75 14.45
C LEU A 159 -7.53 0.27 14.79
N VAL A 160 -8.34 -0.05 15.81
CA VAL A 160 -8.71 -1.44 16.13
C VAL A 160 -9.47 -2.07 14.95
N PRO A 161 -9.46 -3.42 14.79
CA PRO A 161 -10.24 -4.08 13.75
C PRO A 161 -11.72 -3.71 13.81
N GLY A 162 -12.39 -3.64 12.64
CA GLY A 162 -13.74 -3.09 12.51
C GLY A 162 -14.79 -3.72 13.43
N SER A 163 -14.67 -5.01 13.74
CA SER A 163 -15.56 -5.69 14.68
C SER A 163 -15.48 -5.18 16.13
N LEU A 164 -14.44 -4.41 16.47
CA LEU A 164 -14.28 -3.74 17.78
C LEU A 164 -14.54 -2.24 17.72
N TYR A 165 -14.78 -1.65 16.55
CA TYR A 165 -14.84 -0.20 16.39
C TYR A 165 -15.89 0.46 17.31
N TYR A 166 -17.10 -0.08 17.37
CA TYR A 166 -18.19 0.47 18.18
C TYR A 166 -18.07 0.18 19.67
N VAL A 167 -17.26 -0.82 20.05
CA VAL A 167 -16.99 -1.16 21.45
C VAL A 167 -15.84 -0.34 21.99
N HIS A 168 -14.91 0.06 21.13
CA HIS A 168 -13.80 0.92 21.49
C HIS A 168 -14.29 2.37 21.68
N PRO A 169 -13.96 3.04 22.80
CA PRO A 169 -14.48 4.37 23.13
C PRO A 169 -13.77 5.48 22.34
N TYR A 170 -13.90 5.49 21.01
CA TYR A 170 -13.31 6.52 20.17
C TYR A 170 -13.97 7.89 20.42
N PRO A 171 -13.17 8.95 20.63
CA PRO A 171 -13.70 10.30 20.78
C PRO A 171 -14.36 10.77 19.48
N GLU A 172 -15.32 11.68 19.61
CA GLU A 172 -16.16 12.14 18.49
C GLU A 172 -15.33 12.69 17.32
N TYR A 173 -14.26 13.43 17.58
CA TYR A 173 -13.40 13.98 16.53
C TYR A 173 -12.76 12.90 15.64
N LEU A 174 -12.39 11.76 16.21
CA LEU A 174 -11.81 10.64 15.44
C LEU A 174 -12.91 9.91 14.67
N ARG A 175 -14.11 9.76 15.27
CA ARG A 175 -15.28 9.21 14.58
C ARG A 175 -15.68 10.06 13.37
N GLN A 176 -15.65 11.40 13.48
CA GLN A 176 -15.90 12.31 12.36
C GLN A 176 -14.88 12.12 11.22
N VAL A 177 -13.58 11.97 11.53
CA VAL A 177 -12.55 11.71 10.50
C VAL A 177 -12.80 10.37 9.78
N VAL A 178 -13.17 9.33 10.53
CA VAL A 178 -13.54 8.02 9.93
C VAL A 178 -14.75 8.16 9.00
N ARG A 179 -15.80 8.86 9.43
CA ARG A 179 -17.00 9.13 8.62
C ARG A 179 -16.67 9.96 7.36
N LEU A 180 -15.83 10.99 7.49
CA LEU A 180 -15.35 11.78 6.35
C LEU A 180 -14.67 10.87 5.32
N ILE A 181 -13.72 10.03 5.73
CA ILE A 181 -13.02 9.14 4.81
C ILE A 181 -13.99 8.13 4.19
N GLY A 182 -14.91 7.57 4.98
CA GLY A 182 -15.97 6.69 4.50
C GLY A 182 -16.84 7.35 3.42
N SER A 183 -17.17 8.62 3.59
CA SER A 183 -18.04 9.36 2.67
C SER A 183 -17.46 9.51 1.27
N HIS A 184 -16.14 9.49 1.11
CA HIS A 184 -15.48 9.51 -0.21
C HIS A 184 -15.78 8.26 -1.05
N TYR A 185 -16.32 7.20 -0.44
CA TYR A 185 -16.77 5.98 -1.11
C TYR A 185 -18.29 5.85 -1.17
N SER A 186 -19.03 6.80 -0.60
CA SER A 186 -20.49 6.84 -0.64
C SER A 186 -20.98 7.64 -1.85
N ALA A 187 -22.13 7.24 -2.40
CA ALA A 187 -22.83 8.00 -3.42
C ALA A 187 -23.92 8.93 -2.84
N SER A 188 -24.30 8.74 -1.58
CA SER A 188 -25.42 9.41 -0.92
C SER A 188 -24.99 10.60 -0.05
N VAL A 189 -23.75 10.60 0.46
CA VAL A 189 -23.28 11.58 1.46
C VAL A 189 -22.26 12.54 0.86
N SER A 190 -22.42 13.84 1.13
CA SER A 190 -21.46 14.87 0.75
C SER A 190 -20.26 14.90 1.70
N SER A 191 -19.07 14.58 1.18
CA SER A 191 -17.82 14.69 1.95
C SER A 191 -17.46 16.12 2.36
N ASP A 192 -17.89 17.13 1.60
CA ASP A 192 -17.53 18.52 1.87
C ASP A 192 -18.22 19.07 3.13
N SER A 193 -19.45 18.64 3.40
CA SER A 193 -20.17 18.99 4.63
C SER A 193 -19.50 18.41 5.87
N LEU A 194 -19.06 17.16 5.80
CA LEU A 194 -18.33 16.49 6.89
C LEU A 194 -16.93 17.08 7.07
N ARG A 195 -16.26 17.47 5.98
CA ARG A 195 -14.94 18.13 6.03
C ARG A 195 -15.00 19.47 6.76
N ALA A 196 -16.08 20.24 6.57
CA ALA A 196 -16.26 21.54 7.19
C ALA A 196 -16.54 21.49 8.70
N SER A 197 -17.02 20.36 9.23
CA SER A 197 -17.31 20.20 10.66
C SER A 197 -16.09 19.80 11.50
N ILE A 198 -14.99 19.37 10.87
CA ILE A 198 -13.80 18.86 11.54
C ILE A 198 -12.81 20.00 11.78
N ASP A 199 -12.57 20.32 13.05
CA ASP A 199 -11.47 21.18 13.49
C ASP A 199 -10.56 20.43 14.48
N LEU A 200 -9.32 20.19 14.04
CA LEU A 200 -8.28 19.50 14.82
C LEU A 200 -7.07 20.41 15.13
N THR A 201 -7.20 21.73 14.92
CA THR A 201 -6.09 22.71 15.00
C THR A 201 -5.78 23.20 16.42
N GLY A 202 -6.57 22.83 17.42
CA GLY A 202 -6.39 23.22 18.82
C GLY A 202 -5.12 22.65 19.49
N HIS A 203 -4.52 23.43 20.39
CA HIS A 203 -3.26 23.12 21.10
C HIS A 203 -3.39 23.07 22.65
N GLY A 204 -4.61 23.00 23.21
CA GLY A 204 -4.88 23.55 24.55
C GLY A 204 -5.50 22.67 25.64
N ASN A 205 -6.10 21.50 25.36
CA ASN A 205 -6.83 20.72 26.38
C ASN A 205 -6.22 19.32 26.61
N ALA A 206 -6.46 18.71 27.79
CA ALA A 206 -5.99 17.35 28.11
C ALA A 206 -6.46 16.29 27.08
N GLU A 207 -7.70 16.42 26.59
CA GLU A 207 -8.28 15.59 25.52
C GLU A 207 -7.54 15.69 24.17
N GLN A 208 -6.79 16.77 23.95
CA GLN A 208 -6.00 17.01 22.74
C GLN A 208 -4.58 16.43 22.83
N LYS A 209 -4.19 15.89 24.00
CA LYS A 209 -2.90 15.21 24.24
C LYS A 209 -3.04 13.69 24.36
N GLU A 210 -3.98 13.11 23.64
CA GLU A 210 -4.24 11.68 23.65
C GLU A 210 -3.75 10.98 22.37
N SER A 211 -3.55 9.66 22.46
CA SER A 211 -3.19 8.83 21.30
C SER A 211 -4.25 8.92 20.18
N SER A 212 -5.52 9.05 20.54
CA SER A 212 -6.64 9.20 19.61
C SER A 212 -6.52 10.48 18.76
N MET A 213 -5.98 11.57 19.32
CA MET A 213 -5.74 12.81 18.58
C MET A 213 -4.65 12.62 17.52
N VAL A 214 -3.57 11.88 17.84
CA VAL A 214 -2.54 11.52 16.85
C VAL A 214 -3.15 10.71 15.70
N GLN A 215 -3.98 9.71 16.02
CA GLN A 215 -4.68 8.89 15.01
C GLN A 215 -5.61 9.74 14.13
N ALA A 216 -6.38 10.65 14.73
CA ALA A 216 -7.29 11.55 14.01
C ALA A 216 -6.52 12.48 13.06
N ARG A 217 -5.49 13.18 13.56
CA ARG A 217 -4.68 14.07 12.74
C ARG A 217 -3.96 13.33 11.60
N LEU A 218 -3.44 12.13 11.87
CA LEU A 218 -2.79 11.31 10.85
C LEU A 218 -3.75 10.92 9.73
N LEU A 219 -4.89 10.31 10.06
CA LEU A 219 -5.90 9.92 9.06
C LEU A 219 -6.44 11.14 8.30
N PHE A 220 -6.65 12.25 9.01
CA PHE A 220 -7.14 13.48 8.41
C PHE A 220 -6.11 14.08 7.46
N ALA A 221 -4.82 14.12 7.81
CA ALA A 221 -3.76 14.58 6.92
C ALA A 221 -3.71 13.78 5.61
N ILE A 222 -3.89 12.45 5.68
CA ILE A 222 -3.96 11.57 4.49
C ILE A 222 -5.19 11.92 3.64
N ALA A 223 -6.35 12.14 4.27
CA ALA A 223 -7.58 12.53 3.58
C ALA A 223 -7.46 13.92 2.92
N LEU A 224 -6.89 14.90 3.62
CA LEU A 224 -6.61 16.24 3.11
C LEU A 224 -5.69 16.19 1.87
N HIS A 225 -4.63 15.37 1.94
CA HIS A 225 -3.76 15.14 0.79
C HIS A 225 -4.54 14.56 -0.40
N ALA A 226 -5.38 13.55 -0.17
CA ALA A 226 -6.20 12.92 -1.20
C ALA A 226 -7.27 13.86 -1.81
N ARG A 227 -7.74 14.82 -1.03
CA ARG A 227 -8.62 15.91 -1.47
C ARG A 227 -7.89 17.03 -2.22
N GLY A 228 -6.55 17.01 -2.21
CA GLY A 228 -5.71 18.04 -2.83
C GLY A 228 -5.55 19.31 -1.98
N GLU A 229 -5.86 19.24 -0.68
CA GLU A 229 -5.71 20.32 0.31
C GLU A 229 -4.30 20.27 0.92
N ALA A 230 -3.27 20.50 0.11
CA ALA A 230 -1.92 20.08 0.46
C ALA A 230 -1.24 20.88 1.59
N MET A 231 -1.52 22.17 1.72
CA MET A 231 -0.95 23.01 2.79
C MET A 231 -1.49 22.54 4.15
N GLU A 232 -2.81 22.45 4.29
CA GLU A 232 -3.45 21.89 5.49
C GLU A 232 -3.04 20.44 5.76
N ALA A 233 -2.87 19.61 4.72
CA ALA A 233 -2.38 18.25 4.89
C ALA A 233 -0.98 18.21 5.52
N ALA A 234 -0.08 19.10 5.08
CA ALA A 234 1.28 19.21 5.61
C ALA A 234 1.28 19.73 7.05
N ASP A 235 0.48 20.74 7.36
CA ASP A 235 0.36 21.28 8.72
C ASP A 235 -0.23 20.24 9.68
N MET A 236 -1.28 19.54 9.24
CA MET A 236 -1.92 18.48 10.02
C MET A 236 -0.97 17.31 10.28
N MET A 237 -0.18 16.91 9.27
CA MET A 237 0.87 15.90 9.44
C MET A 237 1.94 16.37 10.45
N HIS A 238 2.40 17.62 10.34
CA HIS A 238 3.38 18.18 11.28
C HIS A 238 2.84 18.20 12.71
N ALA A 239 1.56 18.56 12.89
CA ALA A 239 0.89 18.56 14.19
C ALA A 239 0.75 17.13 14.76
N ALA A 240 0.45 16.13 13.91
CA ALA A 240 0.41 14.72 14.31
C ALA A 240 1.79 14.23 14.79
N VAL A 241 2.84 14.48 14.01
CA VAL A 241 4.23 14.07 14.35
C VAL A 241 4.70 14.73 15.63
N SER A 242 4.45 16.03 15.78
CA SER A 242 4.85 16.78 16.96
C SER A 242 4.17 16.25 18.22
N LEU A 243 2.86 16.00 18.15
CA LEU A 243 2.10 15.46 19.27
C LEU A 243 2.54 14.03 19.61
N ALA A 244 2.77 13.17 18.62
CA ALA A 244 3.22 11.79 18.84
C ALA A 244 4.56 11.75 19.59
N ILE A 245 5.49 12.64 19.25
CA ILE A 245 6.78 12.76 19.94
C ILE A 245 6.59 13.37 21.33
N GLU A 246 5.75 14.41 21.48
CA GLU A 246 5.48 15.07 22.77
C GLU A 246 4.96 14.07 23.81
N ILE A 247 4.03 13.19 23.42
CA ILE A 247 3.46 12.18 24.33
C ILE A 247 4.36 10.95 24.47
N GLY A 248 5.48 10.87 23.75
CA GLY A 248 6.43 9.75 23.82
C GLY A 248 5.97 8.49 23.09
N MET A 249 5.13 8.62 22.05
CA MET A 249 4.65 7.48 21.24
C MET A 249 5.79 6.72 20.56
N ASN A 250 6.94 7.36 20.35
CA ASN A 250 8.17 6.76 19.83
C ASN A 250 8.93 5.87 20.83
N LEU A 251 8.51 5.82 22.10
CA LEU A 251 9.17 5.04 23.15
C LEU A 251 8.63 3.61 23.21
N ARG A 252 9.52 2.67 23.55
CA ARG A 252 9.22 1.22 23.59
C ARG A 252 7.99 0.87 24.43
N ASN A 253 7.85 1.49 25.59
CA ASN A 253 6.84 1.13 26.59
C ASN A 253 5.52 1.90 26.42
N PHE A 254 5.43 2.82 25.45
CA PHE A 254 4.25 3.66 25.28
C PHE A 254 3.00 2.83 25.02
N ALA A 255 3.07 1.90 24.06
CA ALA A 255 1.95 1.04 23.70
C ALA A 255 1.43 0.26 24.92
N THR A 256 2.31 -0.38 25.70
CA THR A 256 1.94 -1.13 26.91
C THR A 256 1.38 -0.23 28.02
N ALA A 257 1.92 0.97 28.19
CA ALA A 257 1.47 1.91 29.22
C ALA A 257 0.08 2.49 28.90
N HIS A 258 -0.24 2.68 27.61
CA HIS A 258 -1.49 3.29 27.16
C HIS A 258 -2.51 2.29 26.60
N GLY A 259 -2.14 1.01 26.45
CA GLY A 259 -3.02 -0.06 25.98
C GLY A 259 -3.91 -0.68 27.06
N GLN A 260 -3.69 -0.35 28.35
CA GLN A 260 -4.50 -0.80 29.48
C GLN A 260 -4.64 -2.34 29.57
N GLY A 261 -3.61 -3.08 29.15
CA GLY A 261 -3.62 -4.55 29.10
C GLY A 261 -4.39 -5.16 27.92
N ASN A 262 -4.95 -4.34 27.03
CA ASN A 262 -5.57 -4.80 25.80
C ASN A 262 -4.53 -4.86 24.67
N LEU A 263 -4.10 -6.08 24.33
CA LEU A 263 -3.07 -6.30 23.30
C LEU A 263 -3.43 -5.72 21.92
N VAL A 264 -4.72 -5.68 21.56
CA VAL A 264 -5.19 -5.09 20.29
C VAL A 264 -5.00 -3.58 20.31
N GLN A 265 -5.27 -2.94 21.46
CA GLN A 265 -5.01 -1.52 21.63
C GLN A 265 -3.52 -1.22 21.57
N GLU A 266 -2.69 -2.02 22.25
CA GLU A 266 -1.24 -1.87 22.18
C GLU A 266 -0.71 -1.97 20.74
N GLU A 267 -1.27 -2.90 19.96
CA GLU A 267 -0.94 -3.06 18.53
C GLU A 267 -1.39 -1.87 17.68
N SER A 268 -2.61 -1.35 17.90
CA SER A 268 -3.11 -0.11 17.28
C SER A 268 -2.16 1.06 17.54
N LEU A 269 -1.64 1.21 18.76
CA LEU A 269 -0.69 2.27 19.12
C LEU A 269 0.67 2.10 18.44
N ARG A 270 1.21 0.87 18.37
CA ARG A 270 2.45 0.59 17.61
C ARG A 270 2.29 0.92 16.14
N ARG A 271 1.17 0.50 15.53
CA ARG A 271 0.82 0.78 14.14
C ARG A 271 0.68 2.28 13.88
N THR A 272 0.10 3.02 14.83
CA THR A 272 -0.02 4.48 14.73
C THR A 272 1.33 5.17 14.60
N TRP A 273 2.31 4.82 15.45
CA TRP A 273 3.67 5.38 15.34
C TRP A 273 4.32 5.04 14.00
N TRP A 274 4.26 3.78 13.58
CA TRP A 274 4.92 3.34 12.35
C TRP A 274 4.25 3.87 11.09
N GLU A 275 2.92 3.99 11.07
CA GLU A 275 2.19 4.66 9.99
C GLU A 275 2.59 6.13 9.88
N LEU A 276 2.68 6.82 11.03
CA LEU A 276 3.12 8.21 11.10
C LEU A 276 4.56 8.37 10.58
N TYR A 277 5.48 7.48 10.97
CA TYR A 277 6.86 7.47 10.46
C TYR A 277 6.89 7.26 8.94
N VAL A 278 6.09 6.33 8.42
CA VAL A 278 6.02 6.05 6.98
C VAL A 278 5.49 7.25 6.21
N MET A 279 4.39 7.86 6.68
CA MET A 279 3.76 8.99 5.99
C MET A 279 4.57 10.28 6.07
N ASP A 280 5.21 10.57 7.22
CA ASP A 280 6.12 11.71 7.36
C ASP A 280 7.32 11.59 6.40
N GLY A 281 7.90 10.39 6.30
CA GLY A 281 9.00 10.12 5.35
C GLY A 281 8.58 10.21 3.89
N TYR A 282 7.39 9.70 3.54
CA TYR A 282 6.87 9.80 2.17
C TYR A 282 6.54 11.24 1.79
N MET A 283 5.87 12.00 2.67
CA MET A 283 5.60 13.43 2.45
C MET A 283 6.88 14.26 2.35
N ALA A 284 7.92 13.92 3.12
CA ALA A 284 9.22 14.56 2.98
C ALA A 284 9.84 14.34 1.60
N ALA A 285 9.69 13.15 1.02
CA ALA A 285 10.13 12.88 -0.34
C ALA A 285 9.35 13.69 -1.39
N LEU A 286 8.02 13.78 -1.23
CA LEU A 286 7.17 14.60 -2.10
C LEU A 286 7.56 16.08 -2.06
N HIS A 287 7.80 16.60 -0.86
CA HIS A 287 8.23 17.99 -0.62
C HIS A 287 9.74 18.20 -0.76
N LYS A 288 10.50 17.20 -1.24
CA LYS A 288 11.96 17.24 -1.47
C LYS A 288 12.77 17.70 -0.25
N ARG A 289 12.30 17.35 0.95
CA ARG A 289 13.02 17.62 2.19
C ARG A 289 14.10 16.54 2.38
N PRO A 290 15.34 16.90 2.76
CA PRO A 290 16.44 15.95 2.90
C PRO A 290 16.30 15.05 4.14
N SER A 291 15.39 15.39 5.06
CA SER A 291 15.10 14.66 6.29
C SER A 291 13.69 15.00 6.78
N PHE A 292 13.21 14.25 7.78
CA PHE A 292 11.89 14.39 8.39
C PHE A 292 11.93 14.12 9.89
N LYS A 293 10.98 14.71 10.62
CA LYS A 293 11.07 14.88 12.08
C LYS A 293 11.01 13.54 12.82
N SER A 294 10.14 12.62 12.41
CA SER A 294 10.05 11.30 13.03
C SER A 294 11.31 10.43 12.81
N ASN A 295 12.14 10.73 11.79
CA ASN A 295 13.44 10.07 11.58
C ASN A 295 14.59 10.67 12.38
N THR A 296 14.42 11.87 12.94
CA THR A 296 15.45 12.50 13.78
C THR A 296 15.40 12.07 15.24
N VAL A 297 14.33 11.37 15.66
CA VAL A 297 14.18 10.86 17.02
C VAL A 297 14.45 9.36 17.07
N HIS A 298 15.04 8.90 18.16
CA HIS A 298 15.19 7.46 18.39
C HIS A 298 13.80 6.82 18.57
N SER A 299 13.56 5.71 17.88
CA SER A 299 12.34 4.92 18.05
C SER A 299 12.67 3.58 18.73
N GLY A 300 12.06 3.35 19.89
CA GLY A 300 12.11 2.05 20.58
C GLY A 300 10.90 1.18 20.31
N VAL A 301 9.97 1.62 19.46
CA VAL A 301 8.68 0.97 19.21
C VAL A 301 8.92 -0.39 18.54
N LEU A 302 8.21 -1.41 19.01
CA LEU A 302 8.28 -2.76 18.44
C LEU A 302 7.52 -2.83 17.11
N LEU A 303 7.90 -3.78 16.25
CA LEU A 303 7.35 -3.90 14.90
C LEU A 303 5.92 -4.47 14.93
N PRO A 304 5.03 -4.02 14.02
CA PRO A 304 3.66 -4.54 13.93
C PRO A 304 3.61 -6.00 13.49
N CYS A 305 2.55 -6.71 13.89
CA CYS A 305 2.25 -8.07 13.44
C CYS A 305 1.61 -8.08 12.03
N GLU A 306 1.35 -9.28 11.48
CA GLU A 306 0.67 -9.44 10.18
C GLU A 306 -0.78 -8.96 10.21
N GLU A 307 -1.27 -8.42 9.08
CA GLU A 307 -2.65 -7.90 8.96
C GLU A 307 -3.72 -8.95 9.26
N VAL A 308 -3.51 -10.19 8.79
CA VAL A 308 -4.43 -11.30 9.06
C VAL A 308 -4.49 -11.65 10.55
N ILE A 309 -3.36 -11.53 11.25
CA ILE A 309 -3.28 -11.78 12.68
C ILE A 309 -4.00 -10.66 13.43
N TYR A 310 -3.72 -9.40 13.07
CA TYR A 310 -4.38 -8.24 13.67
C TYR A 310 -5.90 -8.28 13.48
N ALA A 311 -6.37 -8.62 12.28
CA ALA A 311 -7.79 -8.74 11.96
C ALA A 311 -8.48 -9.91 12.68
N SER A 312 -7.77 -11.00 12.97
CA SER A 312 -8.35 -12.20 13.58
C SER A 312 -8.70 -12.06 15.07
N LEU A 313 -8.29 -10.96 15.73
CA LEU A 313 -8.50 -10.70 17.16
C LEU A 313 -8.02 -11.82 18.10
N GLY A 314 -7.17 -12.72 17.60
CA GLY A 314 -6.67 -13.89 18.33
C GLY A 314 -5.47 -13.56 19.24
N CYS A 315 -4.67 -14.59 19.54
CA CYS A 315 -3.43 -14.45 20.29
C CYS A 315 -2.39 -13.70 19.45
N LEU A 316 -2.24 -12.39 19.69
CA LEU A 316 -1.19 -11.58 19.07
C LEU A 316 0.19 -12.12 19.47
N PRO A 317 1.12 -12.28 18.50
CA PRO A 317 2.47 -12.75 18.79
C PRO A 317 3.24 -11.70 19.58
N GLN A 318 4.33 -12.14 20.22
CA GLN A 318 5.28 -11.21 20.82
C GLN A 318 5.90 -10.34 19.71
N PRO A 319 5.79 -9.00 19.80
CA PRO A 319 6.19 -8.14 18.70
C PRO A 319 7.73 -8.02 18.65
N PRO A 320 8.36 -8.24 17.49
CA PRO A 320 9.81 -8.22 17.36
C PRO A 320 10.36 -6.78 17.37
N SER A 321 11.63 -6.62 17.73
CA SER A 321 12.33 -5.32 17.68
C SER A 321 12.86 -5.02 16.28
N LEU A 322 13.12 -3.73 16.01
CA LEU A 322 13.81 -3.30 14.81
C LEU A 322 15.21 -3.91 14.69
N GLU A 323 15.91 -4.09 15.82
CA GLU A 323 17.21 -4.74 15.87
C GLU A 323 17.15 -6.22 15.44
N GLN A 324 16.13 -6.96 15.90
CA GLN A 324 15.91 -8.34 15.44
C GLN A 324 15.67 -8.41 13.93
N PHE A 325 14.93 -7.43 13.39
CA PHE A 325 14.69 -7.32 11.95
C PHE A 325 15.95 -6.94 11.16
N ASP A 326 16.77 -6.04 11.67
CA ASP A 326 18.02 -5.65 11.02
C ASP A 326 19.04 -6.80 11.01
N MET A 327 19.02 -7.66 12.04
CA MET A 327 19.87 -8.85 12.15
C MET A 327 19.33 -10.07 11.40
N ARG A 328 18.16 -9.99 10.75
CA ARG A 328 17.46 -11.15 10.14
C ARG A 328 18.30 -11.91 9.11
N LEU A 329 19.15 -11.21 8.36
CA LEU A 329 19.99 -11.82 7.31
C LEU A 329 21.17 -12.61 7.88
N PHE A 330 21.45 -12.44 9.18
CA PHE A 330 22.54 -13.11 9.89
C PHE A 330 22.04 -14.15 10.89
N ALA A 331 20.72 -14.38 10.95
CA ALA A 331 20.13 -15.38 11.82
C ALA A 331 20.31 -16.80 11.24
N ASP A 332 20.53 -17.79 12.12
CA ASP A 332 20.67 -19.20 11.71
C ASP A 332 19.36 -19.79 11.16
N GLU A 333 18.22 -19.25 11.57
CA GLU A 333 16.88 -19.66 11.14
C GLU A 333 16.17 -18.52 10.39
N GLU A 334 15.34 -18.87 9.41
CA GLU A 334 14.51 -17.90 8.67
C GLU A 334 13.41 -17.34 9.58
N ILE A 335 13.64 -16.15 10.13
CA ILE A 335 12.64 -15.43 10.93
C ILE A 335 11.65 -14.73 10.00
N GLN A 336 10.35 -15.04 10.15
CA GLN A 336 9.29 -14.37 9.40
C GLN A 336 8.88 -13.07 10.08
N PHE A 337 8.95 -11.97 9.33
CA PHE A 337 8.48 -10.66 9.76
C PHE A 337 7.26 -10.22 8.97
N SER A 338 6.47 -9.31 9.53
CA SER A 338 5.25 -8.83 8.88
C SER A 338 5.53 -8.02 7.62
N SER A 339 4.57 -7.97 6.70
CA SER A 339 4.66 -7.08 5.54
C SER A 339 4.81 -5.60 5.94
N PHE A 340 4.26 -5.22 7.09
CA PHE A 340 4.44 -3.89 7.69
C PHE A 340 5.94 -3.63 8.02
N ALA A 341 6.66 -4.61 8.56
CA ALA A 341 8.10 -4.46 8.84
C ALA A 341 8.92 -4.14 7.59
N TYR A 342 8.64 -4.81 6.46
CA TYR A 342 9.30 -4.52 5.18
C TYR A 342 8.93 -3.15 4.61
N ARG A 343 7.69 -2.68 4.82
CA ARG A 343 7.27 -1.30 4.50
C ARG A 343 8.02 -0.25 5.33
N ILE A 344 8.26 -0.52 6.61
CA ILE A 344 9.06 0.35 7.48
C ILE A 344 10.50 0.43 6.97
N GLU A 345 11.11 -0.71 6.60
CA GLU A 345 12.44 -0.73 6.01
C GLU A 345 12.51 0.06 4.70
N ALA A 346 11.49 -0.04 3.85
CA ALA A 346 11.41 0.72 2.61
C ALA A 346 11.49 2.24 2.84
N VAL A 347 10.78 2.76 3.86
CA VAL A 347 10.87 4.19 4.23
C VAL A 347 12.21 4.55 4.87
N ARG A 348 12.82 3.66 5.66
CA ARG A 348 14.19 3.88 6.18
C ARG A 348 15.19 4.00 5.03
N ILE A 349 15.04 3.20 3.96
CA ILE A 349 15.86 3.31 2.75
C ILE A 349 15.54 4.61 2.00
N LEU A 350 14.26 4.99 1.87
CA LEU A 350 13.88 6.29 1.29
C LEU A 350 14.52 7.46 2.06
N ALA A 351 14.53 7.43 3.39
CA ALA A 351 15.19 8.44 4.22
C ALA A 351 16.68 8.58 3.86
N ARG A 352 17.37 7.45 3.64
CA ARG A 352 18.77 7.44 3.18
C ARG A 352 18.91 8.05 1.78
N VAL A 353 18.00 7.74 0.84
CA VAL A 353 17.96 8.38 -0.49
C VAL A 353 17.83 9.90 -0.37
N LEU A 354 16.91 10.40 0.46
CA LEU A 354 16.70 11.84 0.65
C LEU A 354 17.95 12.52 1.22
N SER A 355 18.65 11.87 2.15
CA SER A 355 19.89 12.42 2.73
C SER A 355 21.03 12.57 1.71
N VAL A 356 21.04 11.75 0.66
CA VAL A 356 22.05 11.80 -0.42
C VAL A 356 21.54 12.47 -1.69
N ALA A 357 20.31 13.01 -1.71
CA ALA A 357 19.72 13.56 -2.92
C ALA A 357 20.59 14.67 -3.57
N GLY A 358 21.25 15.49 -2.75
CA GLY A 358 22.16 16.55 -3.19
C GLY A 358 23.65 16.20 -3.22
N THR A 359 24.03 14.96 -2.87
CA THR A 359 25.44 14.56 -2.81
C THR A 359 26.02 14.28 -4.20
N GLN A 360 27.31 14.63 -4.37
CA GLN A 360 28.12 14.27 -5.54
C GLN A 360 29.05 13.09 -5.26
N TYR A 361 29.09 12.59 -4.01
CA TYR A 361 29.93 11.46 -3.64
C TYR A 361 29.31 10.15 -4.12
N GLU A 362 29.86 9.60 -5.20
CA GLU A 362 29.38 8.34 -5.83
C GLU A 362 29.36 7.16 -4.85
N ASP A 363 30.32 7.09 -3.91
CA ASP A 363 30.35 6.02 -2.89
C ASP A 363 29.09 6.04 -1.99
N GLN A 364 28.63 7.24 -1.59
CA GLN A 364 27.43 7.38 -0.78
C GLN A 364 26.18 6.99 -1.57
N VAL A 365 26.12 7.36 -2.86
CA VAL A 365 25.05 6.97 -3.76
C VAL A 365 25.01 5.45 -3.93
N GLN A 366 26.17 4.82 -4.15
CA GLN A 366 26.29 3.37 -4.35
C GLN A 366 25.87 2.58 -3.09
N VAL A 367 26.19 3.07 -1.90
CA VAL A 367 25.77 2.44 -0.63
C VAL A 367 24.25 2.44 -0.47
N VAL A 368 23.57 3.51 -0.91
CA VAL A 368 22.10 3.58 -0.87
C VAL A 368 21.47 2.76 -2.00
N ASP A 369 22.05 2.78 -3.19
CA ASP A 369 21.66 1.93 -4.33
C ASP A 369 21.73 0.43 -3.99
N ASN A 370 22.79 0.01 -3.30
CA ASN A 370 22.91 -1.36 -2.79
C ASN A 370 21.79 -1.73 -1.80
N ALA A 371 21.34 -0.77 -0.98
CA ALA A 371 20.24 -1.00 -0.06
C ALA A 371 18.89 -1.13 -0.78
N LEU A 372 18.65 -0.32 -1.82
CA LEU A 372 17.46 -0.43 -2.69
C LEU A 372 17.39 -1.81 -3.35
N ALA A 373 18.50 -2.26 -3.95
CA ALA A 373 18.59 -3.59 -4.56
C ALA A 373 18.47 -4.70 -3.50
N GLY A 374 19.14 -4.52 -2.35
CA GLY A 374 19.14 -5.45 -1.23
C GLY A 374 17.75 -5.70 -0.64
N TRP A 375 16.89 -4.67 -0.58
CA TRP A 375 15.52 -4.83 -0.10
C TRP A 375 14.74 -5.83 -0.96
N ILE A 376 14.80 -5.71 -2.28
CA ILE A 376 14.08 -6.60 -3.22
C ILE A 376 14.57 -8.05 -3.08
N HIS A 377 15.89 -8.24 -2.97
CA HIS A 377 16.49 -9.57 -2.84
C HIS A 377 16.40 -10.17 -1.44
N GLY A 378 16.16 -9.33 -0.42
CA GLY A 378 16.05 -9.73 0.98
C GLY A 378 14.63 -10.10 1.42
N LEU A 379 13.65 -10.05 0.51
CA LEU A 379 12.29 -10.50 0.79
C LEU A 379 12.22 -12.04 0.84
N PRO A 380 11.56 -12.62 1.87
CA PRO A 380 11.23 -14.03 1.89
C PRO A 380 10.37 -14.41 0.68
N GLN A 381 10.47 -15.65 0.21
CA GLN A 381 9.76 -16.08 -1.01
C GLN A 381 8.24 -15.88 -0.91
N ILE A 382 7.66 -16.04 0.27
CA ILE A 382 6.22 -15.82 0.52
C ILE A 382 5.80 -14.34 0.40
N LYS A 383 6.75 -13.41 0.42
CA LYS A 383 6.56 -11.96 0.28
C LYS A 383 7.20 -11.42 -1.00
N ALA A 384 7.56 -12.28 -1.95
CA ALA A 384 8.07 -11.83 -3.24
C ALA A 384 6.97 -11.21 -4.11
N ASP A 385 5.73 -11.67 -3.95
CA ASP A 385 4.56 -11.19 -4.69
C ASP A 385 3.61 -10.41 -3.78
N VAL A 386 3.12 -9.26 -4.26
CA VAL A 386 2.13 -8.43 -3.55
C VAL A 386 0.72 -9.02 -3.55
N VAL A 387 0.48 -10.04 -4.37
CA VAL A 387 -0.82 -10.73 -4.48
C VAL A 387 -0.66 -12.16 -3.99
N ASN A 388 -1.48 -12.54 -3.01
CA ASN A 388 -1.46 -13.91 -2.51
C ASN A 388 -2.22 -14.88 -3.42
N SER A 389 -2.17 -16.18 -3.09
CA SER A 389 -2.84 -17.26 -3.84
C SER A 389 -4.36 -17.12 -3.95
N TYR A 390 -4.98 -16.23 -3.17
CA TYR A 390 -6.42 -15.93 -3.18
C TYR A 390 -6.76 -14.64 -3.94
N ASN A 391 -5.82 -14.07 -4.69
CA ASN A 391 -5.96 -12.78 -5.39
C ASN A 391 -6.23 -11.59 -4.46
N VAL A 392 -5.87 -11.69 -3.17
CA VAL A 392 -5.93 -10.58 -2.23
C VAL A 392 -4.58 -9.88 -2.23
N VAL A 393 -4.60 -8.56 -2.36
CA VAL A 393 -3.40 -7.73 -2.30
C VAL A 393 -2.99 -7.55 -0.85
N ASP A 394 -1.72 -7.83 -0.57
CA ASP A 394 -1.06 -7.39 0.66
C ASP A 394 -0.71 -5.90 0.51
N GLU A 395 -1.55 -5.04 1.07
CA GLU A 395 -1.43 -3.60 0.90
C GLU A 395 -0.17 -3.03 1.56
N MET A 396 0.31 -3.64 2.65
CA MET A 396 1.56 -3.21 3.29
C MET A 396 2.76 -3.50 2.39
N LEU A 397 2.80 -4.69 1.80
CA LEU A 397 3.86 -5.08 0.87
C LEU A 397 3.77 -4.28 -0.44
N PHE A 398 2.56 -4.07 -0.97
CA PHE A 398 2.29 -3.21 -2.13
C PHE A 398 2.90 -1.81 -1.92
N GLN A 399 2.62 -1.18 -0.77
CA GLN A 399 3.20 0.11 -0.43
C GLN A 399 4.72 0.03 -0.25
N GLY A 400 5.27 -1.04 0.32
CA GLY A 400 6.71 -1.28 0.40
C GLY A 400 7.39 -1.25 -0.98
N HIS A 401 6.87 -2.02 -1.93
CA HIS A 401 7.36 -1.99 -3.32
C HIS A 401 7.20 -0.61 -3.95
N MET A 402 6.03 0.03 -3.79
CA MET A 402 5.80 1.40 -4.27
C MET A 402 6.87 2.37 -3.76
N ILE A 403 7.16 2.36 -2.46
CA ILE A 403 8.14 3.22 -1.80
C ILE A 403 9.55 2.96 -2.36
N ILE A 404 9.96 1.70 -2.53
CA ILE A 404 11.27 1.35 -3.10
C ILE A 404 11.41 1.84 -4.54
N GLN A 405 10.37 1.71 -5.37
CA GLN A 405 10.43 2.22 -6.73
C GLN A 405 10.47 3.75 -6.77
N CYS A 406 9.67 4.43 -5.93
CA CYS A 406 9.75 5.87 -5.77
C CYS A 406 11.15 6.31 -5.31
N ALA A 407 11.72 5.66 -4.30
CA ALA A 407 13.07 5.93 -3.80
C ALA A 407 14.14 5.73 -4.89
N THR A 408 14.01 4.70 -5.71
CA THR A 408 14.88 4.46 -6.87
C THR A 408 14.78 5.60 -7.88
N ILE A 409 13.57 6.08 -8.20
CA ILE A 409 13.39 7.25 -9.08
C ILE A 409 14.02 8.49 -8.46
N TYR A 410 13.80 8.77 -7.18
CA TYR A 410 14.39 9.92 -6.49
C TYR A 410 15.93 9.90 -6.47
N LEU A 411 16.55 8.72 -6.37
CA LEU A 411 18.00 8.58 -6.40
C LEU A 411 18.57 8.78 -7.82
N HIS A 412 17.96 8.16 -8.83
CA HIS A 412 18.56 8.07 -10.16
C HIS A 412 18.07 9.13 -11.15
N LEU A 413 16.80 9.57 -11.11
CA LEU A 413 16.28 10.52 -12.10
C LEU A 413 17.06 11.85 -12.12
N PRO A 414 17.41 12.48 -10.99
CA PRO A 414 18.21 13.72 -11.00
C PRO A 414 19.64 13.54 -11.55
N ARG A 415 20.15 12.30 -11.59
CA ARG A 415 21.50 11.95 -12.06
C ARG A 415 21.51 11.40 -13.50
N SER A 416 20.33 11.28 -14.10
CA SER A 416 20.11 10.73 -15.44
C SER A 416 20.14 11.82 -16.51
N ASP A 417 20.31 11.42 -17.78
CA ASP A 417 20.19 12.32 -18.94
C ASP A 417 18.72 12.59 -19.35
N LEU A 418 17.76 11.85 -18.77
CA LEU A 418 16.34 11.92 -19.13
C LEU A 418 15.72 13.30 -18.93
N LEU A 419 16.12 14.01 -17.86
CA LEU A 419 15.58 15.34 -17.55
C LEU A 419 16.01 16.43 -18.53
N ASN A 420 17.04 16.19 -19.35
CA ASN A 420 17.49 17.16 -20.36
C ASN A 420 16.65 17.10 -21.65
N THR A 421 15.73 16.14 -21.76
CA THR A 421 15.00 15.83 -23.02
C THR A 421 13.62 16.47 -23.13
N LEU A 422 13.12 17.12 -22.07
CA LEU A 422 11.91 17.95 -22.15
C LEU A 422 12.31 19.44 -22.08
N PRO A 423 11.96 20.29 -23.06
CA PRO A 423 12.21 21.74 -22.97
C PRO A 423 11.57 22.40 -21.73
N VAL A 424 10.49 21.80 -21.21
CA VAL A 424 9.72 22.25 -20.04
C VAL A 424 10.39 21.89 -18.71
N THR A 425 11.35 20.96 -18.68
CA THR A 425 12.12 20.61 -17.48
C THR A 425 13.33 21.51 -17.26
N ALA A 426 13.58 22.53 -18.08
CA ALA A 426 14.65 23.51 -17.83
C ALA A 426 14.51 24.22 -16.45
N ASN A 427 13.30 24.28 -15.91
CA ASN A 427 12.99 24.88 -14.59
C ASN A 427 12.98 23.85 -13.43
N ILE A 428 13.53 22.65 -13.59
CA ILE A 428 13.83 21.79 -12.42
C ILE A 428 15.01 22.43 -11.67
N VAL A 429 14.83 22.83 -10.42
CA VAL A 429 15.94 23.30 -9.54
C VAL A 429 17.02 22.21 -9.33
N CYS A 430 16.76 20.96 -9.71
CA CYS A 430 17.78 19.91 -9.82
C CYS A 430 18.65 20.03 -11.08
N ALA A 431 18.18 20.67 -12.15
CA ALA A 431 18.98 20.97 -13.35
C ALA A 431 20.02 22.07 -13.07
N GLU A 432 19.74 23.01 -12.16
CA GLU A 432 20.69 24.07 -11.79
C GLU A 432 21.83 23.58 -10.88
N ARG A 433 21.62 22.51 -10.08
CA ARG A 433 22.66 21.94 -9.20
C ARG A 433 23.50 20.81 -9.81
N GLY A 434 23.18 20.36 -11.02
CA GLY A 434 23.86 19.30 -11.76
C GLY A 434 24.98 19.75 -12.71
N ARG A 435 25.49 20.99 -12.59
CA ARG A 435 26.50 21.56 -13.50
C ARG A 435 27.95 21.04 -13.31
N HIS A 436 28.12 19.83 -12.78
CA HIS A 436 29.36 19.08 -12.97
C HIS A 436 29.01 17.65 -13.39
N MET A 437 29.27 17.36 -14.67
CA MET A 437 28.80 16.18 -15.38
C MET A 437 29.49 14.92 -14.87
N SER A 438 28.72 13.98 -14.31
CA SER A 438 29.14 12.58 -14.20
C SER A 438 29.41 12.03 -15.62
N PRO A 439 30.36 11.09 -15.82
CA PRO A 439 30.62 10.52 -17.13
C PRO A 439 29.33 10.00 -17.81
N ALA A 440 29.23 10.14 -19.13
CA ALA A 440 28.04 9.77 -19.89
C ALA A 440 27.58 8.31 -19.65
N SER A 441 28.52 7.39 -19.43
CA SER A 441 28.23 5.99 -19.09
C SER A 441 27.50 5.85 -17.75
N THR A 442 27.85 6.66 -16.77
CA THR A 442 27.23 6.66 -15.43
C THR A 442 25.82 7.25 -15.52
N GLN A 443 25.65 8.36 -16.24
CA GLN A 443 24.34 8.97 -16.47
C GLN A 443 23.36 8.00 -17.15
N HIS A 444 23.82 7.25 -18.17
CA HIS A 444 23.00 6.24 -18.83
C HIS A 444 22.51 5.15 -17.86
N MET A 445 23.38 4.67 -16.96
CA MET A 445 22.98 3.70 -15.94
C MET A 445 21.89 4.24 -15.02
N HIS A 446 21.98 5.52 -14.60
CA HIS A 446 20.91 6.17 -13.84
C HIS A 446 19.60 6.23 -14.64
N SER A 447 19.65 6.56 -15.94
CA SER A 447 18.47 6.56 -16.83
C SER A 447 17.81 5.19 -16.90
N VAL A 448 18.59 4.12 -17.04
CA VAL A 448 18.08 2.74 -17.07
C VAL A 448 17.41 2.38 -15.74
N LYS A 449 18.02 2.70 -14.60
CA LYS A 449 17.46 2.40 -13.26
C LYS A 449 16.17 3.15 -13.00
N ALA A 450 16.12 4.46 -13.27
CA ALA A 450 14.89 5.25 -13.15
C ALA A 450 13.78 4.71 -14.08
N THR A 451 14.14 4.40 -15.33
CA THR A 451 13.20 3.83 -16.31
C THR A 451 12.67 2.47 -15.86
N ASN A 452 13.51 1.59 -15.32
CA ASN A 452 13.06 0.31 -14.80
C ASN A 452 12.16 0.45 -13.57
N ALA A 453 12.50 1.34 -12.64
CA ALA A 453 11.66 1.59 -11.46
C ALA A 453 10.26 2.11 -11.84
N SER A 454 10.17 3.00 -12.83
CA SER A 454 8.86 3.45 -13.33
C SER A 454 8.07 2.35 -14.05
N LYS A 455 8.72 1.35 -14.66
CA LYS A 455 8.03 0.16 -15.19
C LYS A 455 7.43 -0.66 -14.06
N GLU A 456 8.17 -0.88 -12.98
CA GLU A 456 7.67 -1.63 -11.83
C GLU A 456 6.50 -0.92 -11.13
N LEU A 457 6.51 0.42 -11.02
CA LEU A 457 5.34 1.18 -10.57
C LEU A 457 4.11 0.94 -11.45
N ALA A 458 4.29 0.93 -12.77
CA ALA A 458 3.20 0.62 -13.71
C ALA A 458 2.72 -0.84 -13.58
N ASN A 459 3.63 -1.79 -13.32
CA ASN A 459 3.30 -3.20 -13.11
C ASN A 459 2.48 -3.40 -11.83
N LEU A 460 2.86 -2.75 -10.72
CA LEU A 460 2.07 -2.73 -9.48
C LEU A 460 0.65 -2.23 -9.75
N ALA A 461 0.54 -1.20 -10.59
CA ALA A 461 -0.73 -0.62 -10.97
C ALA A 461 -1.57 -1.49 -11.93
N ALA A 462 -0.93 -2.44 -12.63
CA ALA A 462 -1.59 -3.38 -13.53
C ALA A 462 -2.22 -4.57 -12.79
N VAL A 463 -2.00 -4.70 -11.48
CA VAL A 463 -2.70 -5.67 -10.63
C VAL A 463 -4.20 -5.39 -10.71
N ARG A 464 -4.97 -6.35 -11.25
CA ARG A 464 -6.41 -6.18 -11.58
C ARG A 464 -7.32 -6.24 -10.36
N VAL A 465 -7.02 -5.43 -9.36
CA VAL A 465 -7.80 -5.28 -8.12
C VAL A 465 -8.38 -3.86 -8.11
N PRO A 466 -9.50 -3.59 -7.41
CA PRO A 466 -10.07 -2.24 -7.39
C PRO A 466 -9.03 -1.23 -6.86
N VAL A 467 -8.50 -0.41 -7.77
CA VAL A 467 -7.44 0.58 -7.50
C VAL A 467 -7.85 1.56 -6.40
N GLN A 468 -9.16 1.72 -6.18
CA GLN A 468 -9.76 2.56 -5.14
C GLN A 468 -9.39 2.12 -3.72
N LYS A 469 -8.90 0.89 -3.53
CA LYS A 469 -8.52 0.35 -2.21
C LYS A 469 -7.08 0.65 -1.80
N HIS A 470 -6.26 1.11 -2.74
CA HIS A 470 -4.87 1.48 -2.44
C HIS A 470 -4.82 2.82 -1.72
N THR A 471 -3.70 3.06 -1.02
CA THR A 471 -3.42 4.37 -0.44
C THR A 471 -3.54 5.50 -1.48
N PRO A 472 -4.14 6.67 -1.14
CA PRO A 472 -4.17 7.83 -2.04
C PRO A 472 -2.79 8.30 -2.49
N PHE A 473 -1.74 8.04 -1.68
CA PHE A 473 -0.35 8.34 -2.02
C PHE A 473 0.20 7.58 -3.24
N PHE A 474 -0.50 6.54 -3.68
CA PHE A 474 -0.16 5.83 -4.92
C PHE A 474 -0.26 6.76 -6.15
N VAL A 475 -1.14 7.77 -6.11
CA VAL A 475 -1.23 8.81 -7.14
C VAL A 475 0.12 9.47 -7.38
N CYS A 476 0.88 9.78 -6.32
CA CYS A 476 2.20 10.40 -6.46
C CYS A 476 3.22 9.47 -7.13
N GLY A 477 3.19 8.17 -6.80
CA GLY A 477 4.02 7.17 -7.47
C GLY A 477 3.70 7.05 -8.95
N LEU A 478 2.42 7.05 -9.31
CA LEU A 478 1.97 7.06 -10.71
C LEU A 478 2.46 8.30 -11.47
N VAL A 479 2.42 9.48 -10.85
CA VAL A 479 2.94 10.72 -11.45
C VAL A 479 4.46 10.64 -11.66
N LEU A 480 5.23 10.17 -10.67
CA LEU A 480 6.67 9.93 -10.84
C LEU A 480 6.96 8.96 -11.99
N GLY A 481 6.20 7.87 -12.06
CA GLY A 481 6.29 6.91 -13.15
C GLY A 481 6.02 7.55 -14.52
N ALA A 482 4.95 8.36 -14.62
CA ALA A 482 4.60 9.05 -15.86
C ALA A 482 5.69 10.03 -16.31
N ILE A 483 6.28 10.80 -15.38
CA ILE A 483 7.38 11.73 -15.67
C ILE A 483 8.54 10.96 -16.33
N VAL A 484 8.99 9.87 -15.72
CA VAL A 484 10.10 9.07 -16.26
C VAL A 484 9.77 8.49 -17.63
N GLN A 485 8.56 7.93 -17.81
CA GLN A 485 8.14 7.33 -19.08
C GLN A 485 8.01 8.37 -20.19
N LEU A 486 7.53 9.58 -19.88
CA LEU A 486 7.45 10.70 -20.83
C LEU A 486 8.83 11.25 -21.20
N SER A 487 9.75 11.35 -20.24
CA SER A 487 11.16 11.67 -20.53
C SER A 487 11.81 10.63 -21.41
N ALA A 488 11.59 9.34 -21.14
CA ALA A 488 12.10 8.26 -21.98
C ALA A 488 11.48 8.26 -23.40
N CYS A 489 10.20 8.61 -23.55
CA CYS A 489 9.55 8.82 -24.86
C CYS A 489 10.24 9.92 -25.66
N SER A 490 10.57 11.06 -25.02
CA SER A 490 11.21 12.20 -25.67
C SER A 490 12.65 11.87 -26.09
N ALA A 491 13.40 11.17 -25.23
CA ALA A 491 14.77 10.75 -25.48
C ALA A 491 14.88 9.71 -26.61
N ASN A 492 13.96 8.75 -26.65
CA ASN A 492 13.94 7.65 -27.60
C ASN A 492 12.65 7.74 -28.44
N ALA A 493 12.68 8.56 -29.49
CA ALA A 493 11.56 8.69 -30.42
C ALA A 493 11.11 7.30 -30.93
N GLY A 494 9.98 6.80 -30.42
CA GLY A 494 9.31 5.61 -30.97
C GLY A 494 9.23 4.33 -30.13
N SER A 495 9.47 4.33 -28.81
CA SER A 495 9.13 3.13 -28.01
C SER A 495 7.63 3.09 -27.67
N GLU A 496 6.85 2.34 -28.45
CA GLU A 496 5.41 2.08 -28.19
C GLU A 496 5.15 1.65 -26.74
N GLN A 497 6.10 0.91 -26.14
CA GLN A 497 6.02 0.43 -24.76
C GLN A 497 5.98 1.56 -23.71
N HIS A 498 6.59 2.71 -23.96
CA HIS A 498 6.51 3.86 -23.05
C HIS A 498 5.14 4.55 -23.17
N ARG A 499 4.59 4.62 -24.39
CA ARG A 499 3.25 5.17 -24.66
C ARG A 499 2.15 4.34 -24.00
N ASP A 500 2.25 3.01 -24.09
CA ASP A 500 1.29 2.10 -23.46
C ASP A 500 1.27 2.25 -21.93
N ARG A 501 2.45 2.43 -21.31
CA ARG A 501 2.55 2.65 -19.86
C ARG A 501 1.98 4.00 -19.44
N VAL A 502 2.24 5.07 -20.19
CA VAL A 502 1.61 6.38 -19.93
C VAL A 502 0.09 6.26 -20.06
N THR A 503 -0.41 5.52 -21.05
CA THR A 503 -1.84 5.27 -21.24
C THR A 503 -2.45 4.51 -20.07
N LEU A 504 -1.77 3.48 -19.56
CA LEU A 504 -2.17 2.75 -18.36
C LEU A 504 -2.25 3.69 -17.15
N ILE A 505 -1.21 4.49 -16.90
CA ILE A 505 -1.17 5.46 -15.79
C ILE A 505 -2.34 6.45 -15.88
N ILE A 506 -2.62 7.01 -17.08
CA ILE A 506 -3.77 7.89 -17.32
C ILE A 506 -5.10 7.18 -16.97
N GLY A 507 -5.25 5.92 -17.35
CA GLY A 507 -6.44 5.11 -17.04
C GLY A 507 -6.64 4.89 -15.53
N LEU A 508 -5.54 4.66 -14.81
CA LEU A 508 -5.54 4.49 -13.35
C LEU A 508 -5.88 5.78 -12.62
N LEU A 509 -5.24 6.89 -13.00
CA LEU A 509 -5.54 8.22 -12.46
C LEU A 509 -7.02 8.59 -12.68
N LYS A 510 -7.59 8.25 -13.84
CA LYS A 510 -9.03 8.42 -14.12
C LYS A 510 -9.93 7.55 -13.24
N SER A 511 -9.45 6.37 -12.84
CA SER A 511 -10.22 5.46 -11.98
C SER A 511 -10.19 5.91 -10.52
N LEU A 512 -9.04 6.39 -10.05
CA LEU A 512 -8.83 6.97 -8.71
C LEU A 512 -9.53 8.33 -8.54
N SER A 513 -9.67 9.11 -9.62
CA SER A 513 -10.32 10.43 -9.57
C SER A 513 -11.83 10.38 -9.28
N ARG A 514 -12.41 9.18 -9.17
CA ARG A 514 -13.81 9.00 -8.75
C ARG A 514 -14.00 9.27 -7.25
N ASN A 515 -12.97 9.01 -6.46
CA ASN A 515 -13.02 9.13 -4.99
C ASN A 515 -12.13 10.27 -4.50
N TRP A 516 -10.98 10.48 -5.18
CA TRP A 516 -9.93 11.39 -4.71
C TRP A 516 -9.64 12.50 -5.71
N ALA A 517 -9.84 13.75 -5.28
CA ALA A 517 -9.70 14.94 -6.12
C ALA A 517 -8.26 15.14 -6.63
N ILE A 518 -7.24 14.80 -5.84
CA ILE A 518 -5.82 14.89 -6.24
C ILE A 518 -5.56 14.15 -7.56
N SER A 519 -6.18 12.97 -7.73
CA SER A 519 -6.01 12.15 -8.93
C SER A 519 -6.59 12.84 -10.17
N GLY A 520 -7.72 13.54 -10.02
CA GLY A 520 -8.33 14.32 -11.10
C GLY A 520 -7.47 15.53 -11.50
N GLN A 521 -6.92 16.24 -10.50
CA GLN A 521 -6.04 17.38 -10.72
C GLN A 521 -4.76 16.98 -11.49
N VAL A 522 -4.07 15.92 -11.04
CA VAL A 522 -2.84 15.46 -11.72
C VAL A 522 -3.13 14.83 -13.09
N LEU A 523 -4.27 14.16 -13.27
CA LEU A 523 -4.67 13.59 -14.56
C LEU A 523 -4.71 14.63 -15.68
N VAL A 524 -5.23 15.82 -15.39
CA VAL A 524 -5.29 16.93 -16.37
C VAL A 524 -3.88 17.32 -16.79
N GLN A 525 -2.96 17.45 -15.84
CA GLN A 525 -1.58 17.83 -16.11
C GLN A 525 -0.80 16.76 -16.88
N VAL A 526 -0.89 15.48 -16.45
CA VAL A 526 -0.23 14.36 -17.15
C VAL A 526 -0.71 14.26 -18.59
N LYS A 527 -2.02 14.44 -18.85
CA LYS A 527 -2.56 14.43 -20.23
C LYS A 527 -2.02 15.56 -21.09
N LYS A 528 -1.91 16.77 -20.53
CA LYS A 528 -1.37 17.93 -21.24
C LYS A 528 0.07 17.66 -21.69
N VAL A 529 0.93 17.26 -20.76
CA VAL A 529 2.35 16.96 -21.05
C VAL A 529 2.48 15.78 -22.01
N ALA A 530 1.70 14.72 -21.81
CA ALA A 530 1.70 13.58 -22.72
C ALA A 530 1.31 13.97 -24.15
N SER A 531 0.31 14.85 -24.31
CA SER A 531 -0.09 15.36 -25.63
C SER A 531 1.05 16.13 -26.31
N GLU A 532 1.72 17.01 -25.58
CA GLU A 532 2.85 17.81 -26.09
C GLU A 532 4.02 16.91 -26.54
N VAL A 533 4.46 15.99 -25.68
CA VAL A 533 5.59 15.07 -25.96
C VAL A 533 5.29 14.10 -27.11
N LEU A 534 4.06 13.58 -27.18
CA LEU A 534 3.71 12.60 -28.21
C LEU A 534 3.47 13.26 -29.58
N GLN A 535 3.01 14.50 -29.62
CA GLN A 535 2.87 15.26 -30.87
C GLN A 535 4.25 15.61 -31.46
N THR A 536 5.20 16.06 -30.63
CA THR A 536 6.58 16.36 -31.09
C THR A 536 7.32 15.10 -31.56
N SER A 537 7.11 13.96 -30.89
CA SER A 537 7.69 12.67 -31.29
C SER A 537 7.18 12.20 -32.67
N ASN A 538 5.90 12.41 -32.97
CA ASN A 538 5.32 12.04 -34.27
C ASN A 538 5.86 12.92 -35.41
N LEU A 539 6.14 14.21 -35.14
CA LEU A 539 6.75 15.12 -36.11
C LEU A 539 8.23 14.82 -36.38
N SER A 540 8.90 14.14 -35.44
CA SER A 540 10.34 13.80 -35.51
C SER A 540 10.60 12.43 -36.17
N SER A 541 9.55 11.69 -36.53
CA SER A 541 9.68 10.41 -37.22
C SER A 541 9.91 10.65 -38.72
N PRO A 542 11.03 10.20 -39.32
CA PRO A 542 11.27 10.43 -40.74
C PRO A 542 10.24 9.61 -41.54
N SER A 543 9.40 10.32 -42.30
CA SER A 543 8.63 9.73 -43.39
C SER A 543 9.60 9.07 -44.37
N VAL A 544 9.55 7.75 -44.45
CA VAL A 544 10.17 7.02 -45.55
C VAL A 544 9.39 7.36 -46.82
N ASN A 545 10.11 7.94 -47.78
CA ASN A 545 9.78 8.22 -49.18
C ASN A 545 8.83 9.40 -49.49
N GLN A 546 9.43 10.55 -49.81
CA GLN A 546 9.41 11.06 -51.19
C GLN A 546 10.55 12.07 -51.40
N GLN A 547 11.38 11.79 -52.41
CA GLN A 547 12.33 12.75 -52.98
C GLN A 547 11.55 13.95 -53.54
N ASP A 548 11.91 15.17 -53.15
CA ASP A 548 12.29 16.19 -54.13
C ASP A 548 12.94 17.42 -53.49
N ASN A 549 13.72 18.09 -54.33
CA ASN A 549 14.83 18.99 -54.07
C ASN A 549 14.49 20.39 -53.52
N THR A 550 15.50 20.93 -52.80
CA THR A 550 15.93 22.35 -52.70
C THR A 550 15.00 23.41 -52.13
N ALA A 551 15.38 24.01 -50.99
CA ALA A 551 16.01 25.35 -50.93
C ALA A 551 16.19 25.78 -49.46
N TYR A 552 17.32 26.42 -49.18
CA TYR A 552 17.62 27.09 -47.91
C TYR A 552 16.61 28.21 -47.66
N ASP A 553 15.99 28.23 -46.48
CA ASP A 553 15.53 29.48 -45.86
C ASP A 553 15.70 29.43 -44.34
N SER A 554 16.49 30.38 -43.84
CA SER A 554 16.82 30.57 -42.44
C SER A 554 15.79 31.49 -41.81
N GLY A 555 14.67 30.92 -41.36
CA GLY A 555 13.64 31.64 -40.62
C GLY A 555 13.67 31.30 -39.13
N ILE A 556 14.34 32.13 -38.31
CA ILE A 556 14.13 32.15 -36.86
C ILE A 556 12.72 32.70 -36.61
N SER A 557 11.74 31.82 -36.43
CA SER A 557 10.44 32.21 -35.87
C SER A 557 10.54 32.28 -34.36
N ILE A 558 10.64 33.53 -33.86
CA ILE A 558 10.32 33.88 -32.47
C ILE A 558 8.81 33.71 -32.32
N GLY A 559 8.39 32.51 -31.92
CA GLY A 559 7.01 32.19 -31.57
C GLY A 559 6.78 32.48 -30.09
N ASN A 560 5.93 33.46 -29.79
CA ASN A 560 5.48 33.88 -28.47
C ASN A 560 5.29 32.72 -27.48
N SER A 561 5.98 32.79 -26.33
CA SER A 561 5.79 31.86 -25.22
C SER A 561 4.40 32.04 -24.60
N PRO A 562 3.57 31.00 -24.50
CA PRO A 562 2.45 31.01 -23.58
C PRO A 562 2.96 30.64 -22.18
N SER A 563 2.82 31.58 -21.25
CA SER A 563 2.74 31.39 -19.79
C SER A 563 3.46 30.17 -19.19
N ASN A 564 4.68 30.42 -18.72
CA ASN A 564 5.45 29.58 -17.80
C ASN A 564 4.59 29.12 -16.60
N THR A 565 4.01 27.93 -16.70
CA THR A 565 3.39 27.23 -15.57
C THR A 565 4.33 26.08 -15.20
N SER A 566 5.11 26.31 -14.15
CA SER A 566 6.16 25.39 -13.70
C SER A 566 5.55 24.04 -13.32
N TRP A 567 5.96 22.99 -14.04
CA TRP A 567 5.70 21.58 -13.80
C TRP A 567 6.07 21.13 -12.35
N LEU A 568 6.86 21.93 -11.60
CA LEU A 568 7.08 21.78 -10.17
C LEU A 568 5.77 21.72 -9.37
N SER A 569 4.70 22.38 -9.83
CA SER A 569 3.35 22.29 -9.22
C SER A 569 2.74 20.89 -9.21
N MET A 570 3.20 19.95 -10.06
CA MET A 570 2.74 18.54 -10.03
C MET A 570 3.29 17.72 -8.86
N LEU A 571 4.45 18.12 -8.31
CA LEU A 571 5.05 17.52 -7.10
C LEU A 571 4.92 18.44 -5.88
N ASN A 572 4.82 19.75 -6.12
CA ASN A 572 4.67 20.79 -5.12
C ASN A 572 3.25 21.32 -5.14
N MET A 573 2.32 20.62 -4.47
CA MET A 573 1.01 21.18 -4.16
C MET A 573 1.07 22.32 -3.11
N VAL A 574 2.27 22.76 -2.68
CA VAL A 574 2.46 23.73 -1.58
C VAL A 574 3.33 24.95 -1.95
N GLU A 575 4.09 24.95 -3.05
CA GLU A 575 5.15 25.96 -3.23
C GLU A 575 4.70 27.29 -3.88
N ASN A 576 3.40 27.51 -4.11
CA ASN A 576 2.93 28.74 -4.76
C ASN A 576 2.58 29.91 -3.82
N GLN A 577 2.90 29.87 -2.51
CA GLN A 577 2.64 31.02 -1.62
C GLN A 577 3.72 31.42 -0.61
N GLU A 578 4.88 30.77 -0.52
CA GLU A 578 5.95 31.17 0.41
C GLU A 578 7.25 31.58 -0.30
N PHE A 579 7.20 32.65 -1.08
CA PHE A 579 8.42 33.38 -1.49
C PHE A 579 8.16 34.89 -1.53
N HIS A 580 7.71 35.45 -0.40
CA HIS A 580 7.82 36.90 -0.17
C HIS A 580 8.01 37.33 1.31
N GLY A 581 8.20 36.40 2.24
CA GLY A 581 8.11 36.72 3.68
C GLY A 581 9.39 36.75 4.51
N LEU A 582 10.48 36.07 4.14
CA LEU A 582 11.62 35.88 5.06
C LEU A 582 12.97 35.83 4.33
N MET A 583 13.41 36.97 3.81
CA MET A 583 14.80 37.23 3.45
C MET A 583 15.23 38.54 4.10
N HIS A 584 15.41 38.53 5.42
CA HIS A 584 16.29 39.45 6.15
C HIS A 584 16.48 38.95 7.58
N LEU A 585 17.38 37.99 7.77
CA LEU A 585 18.16 37.88 9.01
C LEU A 585 19.43 37.09 8.72
N GLU A 586 20.54 37.82 8.71
CA GLU A 586 21.89 37.30 8.53
C GLU A 586 22.26 36.31 9.64
N SER A 587 23.04 35.30 9.27
CA SER A 587 23.59 34.31 10.18
C SER A 587 24.76 34.91 10.96
N ILE A 588 24.59 35.09 12.28
CA ILE A 588 25.70 35.35 13.21
C ILE A 588 26.11 34.00 13.81
N TYR A 589 27.30 33.53 13.44
CA TYR A 589 28.02 32.46 14.14
C TYR A 589 28.60 32.98 15.46
N PRO A 590 28.48 32.28 16.59
CA PRO A 590 29.40 32.46 17.70
C PRO A 590 30.25 31.20 17.88
N GLY A 591 31.56 31.39 17.78
CA GLY A 591 32.57 30.38 18.05
C GLY A 591 33.91 31.04 18.35
N SER A 592 34.02 31.66 19.52
CA SER A 592 35.30 31.86 20.21
C SER A 592 35.06 32.21 21.68
N VAL A 593 35.66 31.36 22.53
CA VAL A 593 35.73 31.30 24.02
C VAL A 593 34.60 30.57 24.71
#